data_AF-A0A6A7Y827-F1
#
_entry.id   AF-A0A6A7Y827-F1
#
_cell.length_a   1.000
_cell.length_b   1.000
_cell.length_c   1.000
_cell.angle_alpha   90.00
_cell.angle_beta   90.00
_cell.angle_gamma   90.00
#
_symmetry.space_group_name_H-M   'P 1'
#
loop_
_entity.id
_entity.type
_entity.pdbx_description
1 polymer ?
#
loop_
_entity_poly.entity_id
_entity_poly.type
_entity_poly.pdbx_seq_one_letter_code
_entity_poly.pdbx_strand_id
1 'polypeptide(L)'
;MELVPHCGLSRPDRGARRRPQGKLIEVGAAWARAVTGRTDPSKPTPPDEEMRAEFARLGVAIEVPDADPETVEVMVELWPAVRLFTRLGTQWRSIAGYSGVTWIGLDYAAVDVAMRRLGAEGVNFEDLQALEQGALGVLNGGV
;
A
#
# COMPACT_ATOMS: atom_id res chain seq x y z
N MET A 1 -39.10 -19.57 15.61
CA MET A 1 -37.77 -19.04 15.24
C MET A 1 -37.90 -18.56 13.80
N GLU A 2 -38.30 -17.30 13.66
CA GLU A 2 -38.72 -16.72 12.39
C GLU A 2 -37.61 -15.76 11.92
N LEU A 3 -37.04 -16.03 10.74
CA LEU A 3 -36.05 -15.18 10.12
C LEU A 3 -36.77 -13.97 9.51
N VAL A 4 -36.58 -12.80 10.11
CA VAL A 4 -37.07 -11.53 9.56
C VAL A 4 -36.14 -11.10 8.42
N PRO A 5 -36.64 -10.92 7.19
CA PRO A 5 -35.84 -10.38 6.10
C PRO A 5 -35.86 -8.85 6.19
N HIS A 6 -34.79 -8.23 6.68
CA HIS A 6 -34.56 -6.80 6.46
C HIS A 6 -33.94 -6.60 5.08
N CYS A 7 -34.82 -6.63 4.06
CA CYS A 7 -34.53 -6.09 2.75
C CYS A 7 -34.46 -4.56 2.85
N GLY A 8 -33.23 -4.07 3.01
CA GLY A 8 -32.89 -2.66 3.01
C GLY A 8 -31.53 -2.42 2.36
N LEU A 9 -31.18 -3.22 1.35
CA LEU A 9 -30.06 -2.87 0.48
C LEU A 9 -30.50 -1.67 -0.35
N SER A 10 -30.13 -0.48 0.13
CA SER A 10 -30.09 0.72 -0.68
C SER A 10 -29.40 0.36 -1.99
N ARG A 11 -30.11 0.52 -3.12
CA ARG A 11 -29.51 0.37 -4.45
C ARG A 11 -28.27 1.27 -4.49
N PRO A 12 -27.08 0.75 -4.82
CA PRO A 12 -25.95 1.63 -5.03
C PRO A 12 -26.33 2.61 -6.15
N ASP A 13 -26.11 3.89 -5.87
CA ASP A 13 -26.32 4.98 -6.81
C ASP A 13 -25.64 4.64 -8.14
N ARG A 14 -26.42 4.52 -9.21
CA ARG A 14 -25.92 4.17 -10.55
C ARG A 14 -25.04 5.27 -11.15
N GLY A 15 -24.90 6.41 -10.47
CA GLY A 15 -24.00 7.50 -10.81
C GLY A 15 -22.70 7.56 -10.00
N ALA A 16 -22.49 6.68 -9.01
CA ALA A 16 -21.26 6.67 -8.23
C ALA A 16 -20.08 6.25 -9.13
N ARG A 17 -19.29 7.23 -9.59
CA ARG A 17 -18.00 6.97 -10.26
C ARG A 17 -17.24 5.96 -9.41
N ARG A 18 -16.88 4.81 -10.00
CA ARG A 18 -16.10 3.77 -9.34
C ARG A 18 -14.87 4.41 -8.70
N ARG A 19 -14.79 4.37 -7.38
CA ARG A 19 -13.69 4.99 -6.64
C ARG A 19 -12.37 4.32 -7.08
N PRO A 20 -11.29 5.07 -7.33
CA PRO A 20 -10.08 4.50 -7.94
C PRO A 20 -9.23 3.77 -6.89
N GLN A 21 -9.77 2.68 -6.33
CA GLN A 21 -9.10 1.84 -5.33
C GLN A 21 -7.77 1.26 -5.82
N GLY A 22 -7.61 1.06 -7.14
CA GLY A 22 -6.33 0.60 -7.70
C GLY A 22 -5.15 1.51 -7.38
N LYS A 23 -5.36 2.83 -7.33
CA LYS A 23 -4.31 3.78 -6.92
C LYS A 23 -3.97 3.67 -5.45
N LEU A 24 -4.94 3.38 -4.60
CA LEU A 24 -4.69 3.15 -3.17
C LEU A 24 -3.91 1.85 -2.93
N ILE A 25 -4.19 0.79 -3.69
CA ILE A 25 -3.41 -0.44 -3.65
C ILE A 25 -1.95 -0.15 -4.06
N GLU A 26 -1.74 0.63 -5.13
CA GLU A 26 -0.40 1.05 -5.57
C GLU A 26 0.34 1.84 -4.48
N VAL A 27 -0.33 2.80 -3.82
CA VAL A 27 0.24 3.56 -2.69
C VAL A 27 0.59 2.65 -1.51
N GLY A 28 -0.28 1.71 -1.17
CA GLY A 28 -0.05 0.76 -0.08
C GLY A 28 1.19 -0.10 -0.34
N ALA A 29 1.33 -0.60 -1.57
CA ALA A 29 2.51 -1.34 -2.01
C ALA A 29 3.78 -0.48 -1.97
N ALA A 30 3.72 0.76 -2.48
CA ALA A 30 4.84 1.70 -2.45
C ALA A 30 5.27 2.02 -1.01
N TRP A 31 4.32 2.23 -0.10
CA TRP A 31 4.60 2.42 1.32
C TRP A 31 5.32 1.20 1.92
N ALA A 32 4.85 -0.01 1.64
CA ALA A 32 5.46 -1.25 2.14
C ALA A 32 6.88 -1.45 1.60
N ARG A 33 7.14 -1.10 0.35
CA ARG A 33 8.49 -1.12 -0.25
C ARG A 33 9.42 -0.13 0.45
N ALA A 34 8.95 1.10 0.66
CA ALA A 34 9.71 2.14 1.35
C ALA A 34 10.10 1.73 2.79
N VAL A 35 9.20 1.11 3.55
CA VAL A 35 9.50 0.70 4.94
C VAL A 35 10.35 -0.57 5.04
N THR A 36 10.31 -1.45 4.03
CA THR A 36 11.10 -2.70 4.01
C THR A 36 12.43 -2.57 3.27
N GLY A 37 12.66 -1.47 2.55
CA GLY A 37 13.81 -1.30 1.66
C GLY A 37 13.77 -2.20 0.43
N ARG A 38 12.62 -2.81 0.10
CA ARG A 38 12.45 -3.65 -1.09
C ARG A 38 12.20 -2.78 -2.32
N THR A 39 12.75 -3.18 -3.46
CA THR A 39 12.45 -2.56 -4.77
C THR A 39 11.35 -3.33 -5.50
N ASP A 40 10.66 -2.66 -6.43
CA ASP A 40 9.68 -3.31 -7.29
C ASP A 40 10.39 -4.26 -8.28
N PRO A 41 10.11 -5.58 -8.24
CA PRO A 41 10.77 -6.54 -9.13
C PRO A 41 10.40 -6.36 -10.60
N SER A 42 9.30 -5.66 -10.89
CA SER A 42 8.87 -5.34 -12.25
C SER A 42 9.69 -4.22 -12.89
N LYS A 43 10.44 -3.46 -12.07
CA LYS A 43 11.26 -2.34 -12.54
C LYS A 43 12.73 -2.74 -12.63
N PRO A 44 13.45 -2.32 -13.68
CA PRO A 44 14.88 -2.53 -13.75
C PRO A 44 15.57 -1.88 -12.55
N THR A 45 16.41 -2.65 -11.86
CA THR A 45 17.30 -2.08 -10.84
C THR A 45 18.47 -1.39 -11.55
N PRO A 46 18.72 -0.09 -11.32
CA PRO A 46 19.84 0.59 -11.95
C PRO A 46 21.17 -0.02 -11.46
N PRO A 47 22.15 -0.21 -12.35
CA PRO A 47 23.42 -0.82 -11.97
C PRO A 47 24.21 0.11 -11.05
N ASP A 48 24.69 -0.44 -9.94
CA ASP A 48 25.57 0.25 -9.01
C ASP A 48 26.99 0.44 -9.61
N GLU A 49 27.88 1.10 -8.85
CA GLU A 49 29.24 1.40 -9.32
C GLU A 49 30.05 0.14 -9.65
N GLU A 50 29.90 -0.92 -8.85
CA GLU A 50 30.62 -2.17 -9.05
C GLU A 50 30.18 -2.84 -10.35
N MET A 51 28.87 -2.91 -10.58
CA MET A 51 28.30 -3.47 -11.79
C MET A 51 28.67 -2.63 -13.03
N ARG A 52 28.65 -1.30 -12.91
CA ARG A 52 29.10 -0.39 -13.99
C ARG A 52 30.58 -0.60 -14.34
N ALA A 53 31.44 -0.81 -13.36
CA ALA A 53 32.85 -1.11 -13.60
C ALA A 53 33.03 -2.45 -14.33
N GLU A 54 32.20 -3.45 -14.05
CA GLU A 54 32.22 -4.72 -14.77
C GLU A 54 31.83 -4.57 -16.25
N PHE A 55 30.76 -3.83 -16.54
CA PHE A 55 30.38 -3.52 -17.93
C PHE A 55 31.49 -2.75 -18.66
N ALA A 56 32.15 -1.80 -17.99
CA ALA A 56 33.28 -1.07 -18.56
C ALA A 56 34.46 -1.99 -18.91
N ARG A 57 34.74 -3.02 -18.09
CA ARG A 57 35.76 -4.05 -18.42
C ARG A 57 35.42 -4.84 -19.68
N LEU A 58 34.13 -5.00 -19.98
CA LEU A 58 33.64 -5.63 -21.20
C LEU A 58 33.60 -4.66 -22.40
N GLY A 59 34.02 -3.40 -22.23
CA GLY A 59 33.99 -2.37 -23.26
C GLY A 59 32.61 -1.77 -23.49
N VAL A 60 31.66 -1.99 -22.57
CA VAL A 60 30.29 -1.46 -22.65
C VAL A 60 30.14 -0.31 -21.65
N ALA A 61 29.89 0.89 -22.16
CA ALA A 61 29.47 2.02 -21.32
C ALA A 61 27.94 2.01 -21.19
N ILE A 62 27.44 2.00 -19.96
CA ILE A 62 26.00 2.10 -19.67
C ILE A 62 25.72 3.46 -19.04
N GLU A 63 24.87 4.24 -19.71
CA GLU A 63 24.30 5.45 -19.12
C GLU A 63 23.16 5.05 -18.18
N VAL A 64 23.30 5.40 -16.90
CA VAL A 64 22.26 5.22 -15.89
C VAL A 64 21.64 6.59 -15.67
N PRO A 65 20.39 6.82 -16.10
CA PRO A 65 19.71 8.06 -15.76
C PRO A 65 19.52 8.14 -14.25
N ASP A 66 19.56 9.35 -13.70
CA ASP A 66 19.17 9.58 -12.32
C ASP A 66 17.75 9.03 -12.12
N ALA A 67 17.59 8.15 -11.13
CA ALA A 67 16.30 7.57 -10.83
C ALA A 67 15.44 8.66 -10.16
N ASP A 68 14.37 9.07 -10.84
CA ASP A 68 13.33 9.88 -10.20
C ASP A 68 12.78 9.13 -8.98
N PRO A 69 12.50 9.83 -7.86
CA PRO A 69 11.89 9.21 -6.71
C PRO A 69 10.58 8.54 -7.13
N GLU A 70 10.35 7.32 -6.65
CA GLU A 70 9.13 6.59 -6.96
C GLU A 70 7.92 7.31 -6.34
N THR A 71 7.23 8.12 -7.15
CA THR A 71 6.03 8.84 -6.76
C THR A 71 4.79 8.18 -7.32
N VAL A 72 3.77 8.00 -6.48
CA VAL A 72 2.45 7.54 -6.90
C VAL A 72 1.49 8.72 -6.91
N GLU A 73 0.88 8.99 -8.07
CA GLU A 73 -0.14 10.02 -8.19
C GLU A 73 -1.46 9.57 -7.58
N VAL A 74 -2.00 10.39 -6.67
CA VAL A 74 -3.23 10.11 -5.92
C VAL A 74 -4.17 11.30 -6.04
N MET A 75 -5.45 11.01 -6.27
CA MET A 75 -6.50 12.04 -6.25
C MET A 75 -6.59 12.71 -4.88
N VAL A 76 -6.80 14.03 -4.86
CA VAL A 76 -6.79 14.84 -3.63
C VAL A 76 -7.78 14.35 -2.58
N GLU A 77 -8.93 13.82 -3.00
CA GLU A 77 -9.99 13.30 -2.14
C GLU A 77 -9.59 12.03 -1.40
N LEU A 78 -8.58 11.31 -1.88
CA LEU A 78 -8.06 10.10 -1.27
C LEU A 78 -6.90 10.38 -0.31
N TRP A 79 -6.34 11.58 -0.33
CA TRP A 79 -5.22 11.96 0.50
C TRP A 79 -5.47 11.84 2.02
N PRO A 80 -6.67 12.13 2.55
CA PRO A 80 -6.97 11.86 3.95
C PRO A 80 -6.76 10.39 4.36
N ALA A 81 -7.14 9.43 3.50
CA ALA A 81 -6.93 8.01 3.75
C ALA A 81 -5.45 7.64 3.75
N VAL A 82 -4.68 8.15 2.78
CA VAL A 82 -3.22 7.94 2.72
C VAL A 82 -2.54 8.46 3.97
N ARG A 83 -2.85 9.69 4.41
CA ARG A 83 -2.27 10.27 5.63
C ARG A 83 -2.61 9.44 6.87
N LEU A 84 -3.86 9.03 7.03
CA LEU A 84 -4.27 8.19 8.15
C LEU A 84 -3.52 6.86 8.14
N PHE A 85 -3.44 6.19 6.99
CA PHE A 85 -2.70 4.94 6.81
C PHE A 85 -1.22 5.08 7.19
N THR A 86 -0.53 6.15 6.78
CA THR A 86 0.87 6.38 7.18
C THR A 86 1.02 6.53 8.69
N ARG A 87 0.03 7.12 9.38
CA ARG A 87 0.02 7.21 10.86
C ARG A 87 -0.19 5.86 11.54
N LEU A 88 -0.78 4.89 10.84
CA LEU A 88 -1.01 3.53 11.32
C LEU A 88 0.18 2.59 11.05
N GLY A 89 1.32 3.11 10.57
CA GLY A 89 2.47 2.29 10.18
C GLY A 89 3.01 1.35 11.26
N THR A 90 2.76 1.62 12.55
CA THR A 90 3.14 0.75 13.67
C THR A 90 2.00 -0.12 14.19
N GLN A 91 0.78 0.05 13.69
CA GLN A 91 -0.44 -0.59 14.18
C GLN A 91 -0.82 -1.78 13.31
N TRP A 92 0.09 -2.74 13.22
CA TRP A 92 -0.05 -3.92 12.39
C TRP A 92 -0.01 -5.18 13.24
N ARG A 93 -0.85 -6.13 12.85
CA ARG A 93 -0.88 -7.47 13.42
C ARG A 93 0.01 -8.39 12.60
N SER A 94 0.85 -9.15 13.29
CA SER A 94 1.75 -10.11 12.67
C SER A 94 1.88 -11.36 13.51
N ILE A 95 2.19 -12.48 12.87
CA ILE A 95 2.57 -13.74 13.53
C ILE A 95 4.02 -14.03 13.17
N ALA A 96 4.85 -14.31 14.16
CA ALA A 96 6.19 -14.83 13.95
C ALA A 96 6.15 -16.36 13.90
N GLY A 97 6.78 -16.95 12.88
CA GLY A 97 6.90 -18.39 12.70
C GLY A 97 8.32 -18.78 12.25
N TYR A 98 8.52 -20.08 12.00
CA TYR A 98 9.83 -20.63 11.60
C TYR A 98 10.38 -20.03 10.30
N SER A 99 9.51 -19.60 9.38
CA SER A 99 9.88 -19.03 8.08
C SER A 99 9.93 -17.50 8.08
N GLY A 100 9.84 -16.84 9.23
CA GLY A 100 9.84 -15.39 9.37
C GLY A 100 8.52 -14.82 9.93
N VAL A 101 8.29 -13.54 9.65
CA VAL A 101 7.10 -12.80 10.10
C VAL A 101 6.07 -12.75 8.98
N THR A 102 4.85 -13.20 9.28
CA THR A 102 3.69 -13.03 8.39
C THR A 102 2.83 -11.90 8.91
N TRP A 103 2.60 -10.90 8.08
CA TRP A 103 1.70 -9.79 8.38
C TRP A 103 0.26 -10.19 8.09
N ILE A 104 -0.62 -10.02 9.07
CA ILE A 104 -2.05 -10.34 8.93
C ILE A 104 -2.81 -9.14 8.35
N GLY A 105 -2.51 -7.94 8.84
CA GLY A 105 -3.22 -6.72 8.50
C GLY A 105 -3.12 -5.65 9.59
N LEU A 106 -3.78 -4.52 9.38
CA LEU A 106 -3.97 -3.46 10.37
C LEU A 106 -4.76 -3.97 11.57
N ASP A 107 -4.42 -3.47 12.75
CA ASP A 107 -5.30 -3.63 13.91
C ASP A 107 -6.46 -2.65 13.82
N TYR A 108 -7.63 -3.11 13.36
CA TYR A 108 -8.81 -2.26 13.19
C TYR A 108 -9.31 -1.61 14.49
N ALA A 109 -9.02 -2.19 15.67
CA ALA A 109 -9.34 -1.52 16.93
C ALA A 109 -8.42 -0.29 17.14
N ALA A 110 -7.14 -0.41 16.78
CA ALA A 110 -6.21 0.72 16.78
C ALA A 110 -6.56 1.75 15.69
N VAL A 111 -7.06 1.31 14.53
CA VAL A 111 -7.57 2.19 13.47
C VAL A 111 -8.70 3.06 13.99
N ASP A 112 -9.70 2.48 14.64
CA ASP A 112 -10.81 3.23 15.22
C ASP A 112 -10.34 4.28 16.25
N VAL A 113 -9.38 3.92 17.11
CA VAL A 113 -8.78 4.87 18.06
C VAL A 113 -8.06 6.00 17.32
N ALA A 114 -7.28 5.69 16.29
CA ALA A 114 -6.57 6.70 15.50
C ALA A 114 -7.55 7.64 14.78
N MET A 115 -8.63 7.10 14.19
CA MET A 115 -9.66 7.90 13.51
C MET A 115 -10.26 8.93 14.47
N ARG A 116 -10.66 8.50 15.67
CA ARG A 116 -11.22 9.39 16.71
C ARG A 116 -10.22 10.41 17.24
N ARG A 117 -8.94 10.02 17.40
CA ARG A 117 -7.90 10.92 17.94
C ARG A 117 -7.42 11.96 16.92
N LEU A 118 -7.49 11.63 15.64
CA LEU A 118 -7.02 12.47 14.55
C LEU A 118 -8.14 13.27 13.86
N GLY A 119 -9.40 13.10 14.29
CA GLY A 119 -10.55 13.73 13.64
C GLY A 119 -10.74 13.26 12.19
N ALA A 120 -10.50 11.96 11.95
CA ALA A 120 -10.51 11.34 10.63
C ALA A 120 -11.74 10.44 10.43
N GLU A 121 -12.84 10.69 11.13
CA GLU A 121 -14.08 9.90 11.06
C GLU A 121 -14.74 9.95 9.66
N GLY A 122 -14.42 10.97 8.86
CA GLY A 122 -14.87 11.11 7.47
C GLY A 122 -14.06 10.29 6.45
N VAL A 123 -12.98 9.63 6.86
CA VAL A 123 -12.22 8.74 5.97
C VAL A 123 -13.03 7.46 5.75
N ASN A 124 -13.25 7.10 4.49
CA ASN A 124 -13.90 5.84 4.17
C ASN A 124 -12.98 4.67 4.53
N PHE A 125 -13.52 3.74 5.31
CA PHE A 125 -12.81 2.55 5.74
C PHE A 125 -12.35 1.67 4.56
N GLU A 126 -13.12 1.59 3.47
CA GLU A 126 -12.74 0.82 2.28
C GLU A 126 -11.44 1.33 1.62
N ASP A 127 -11.13 2.62 1.76
CA ASP A 127 -9.85 3.16 1.25
C ASP A 127 -8.67 2.63 2.05
N LEU A 128 -8.83 2.52 3.37
CA LEU A 128 -7.81 1.97 4.25
C LEU A 128 -7.59 0.49 3.95
N GLN A 129 -8.64 -0.26 3.67
CA GLN A 129 -8.53 -1.66 3.25
C GLN A 129 -7.82 -1.81 1.90
N ALA A 130 -8.04 -0.87 0.96
CA ALA A 130 -7.32 -0.89 -0.32
C ALA A 130 -5.82 -0.61 -0.16
N LEU A 131 -5.45 0.34 0.71
CA LEU A 131 -4.06 0.60 1.09
C LEU A 131 -3.43 -0.61 1.80
N GLU A 132 -4.15 -1.21 2.74
CA GLU A 132 -3.75 -2.42 3.45
C GLU A 132 -3.51 -3.59 2.49
N GLN A 133 -4.41 -3.80 1.52
CA GLN A 133 -4.26 -4.85 0.51
C GLN A 133 -2.95 -4.73 -0.26
N GLY A 134 -2.62 -3.52 -0.75
CA GLY A 134 -1.37 -3.27 -1.46
C GLY A 134 -0.14 -3.52 -0.58
N ALA A 135 -0.19 -3.04 0.66
CA ALA A 135 0.90 -3.23 1.61
C ALA A 135 1.10 -4.70 1.97
N LEU A 136 0.03 -5.47 2.22
CA LEU A 136 0.10 -6.90 2.52
C LEU A 136 0.73 -7.71 1.39
N GLY A 137 0.47 -7.34 0.12
CA GLY A 137 1.14 -7.92 -1.04
C GLY A 137 2.65 -7.85 -0.88
N VAL A 138 3.19 -6.65 -0.73
CA VAL A 138 4.64 -6.46 -0.62
C VAL A 138 5.21 -7.03 0.68
N LEU A 139 4.55 -6.81 1.82
CA LEU A 139 5.03 -7.23 3.14
C LEU A 139 5.19 -8.76 3.23
N ASN A 140 4.24 -9.51 2.66
CA ASN A 140 4.26 -10.97 2.64
C ASN A 140 4.93 -11.57 1.39
N GLY A 141 5.51 -10.75 0.52
CA GLY A 141 6.25 -11.21 -0.66
C GLY A 141 5.40 -11.63 -1.86
N GLY A 142 4.15 -11.16 -1.93
CA GLY A 142 3.30 -11.24 -3.12
C GLY A 142 3.58 -10.10 -4.09
N VAL A 143 4.13 -10.49 -5.26
CA VAL A 143 4.36 -9.73 -6.52
C VAL A 143 4.89 -8.29 -6.39
#